data_AF-A0A534WCN2-F1
#
_entry.id   AF-A0A534WCN2-F1
#
_cell.length_a   1.000
_cell.length_b   1.000
_cell.length_c   1.000
_cell.angle_alpha   90.00
_cell.angle_beta   90.00
_cell.angle_gamma   90.00
#
_symmetry.space_group_name_H-M   'P 1'
#
loop_
_entity.id
_entity.type
_entity.pdbx_description
1 polymer ?
#
loop_
_entity_poly.entity_id
_entity_poly.type
_entity_poly.pdbx_seq_one_letter_code
_entity_poly.pdbx_strand_id
1 'polypeptide(L)' 'MADKQHDLPMKYLDRRVVERYLKKGLIDEKEYARLLKSLPDLAEKAAKVETDFSSADELGPAR' A
#
# COMPACT_ATOMS: atom_id res chain seq x y z
N MET A 1 -25.00 0.17 -17.42
CA MET A 1 -23.94 0.16 -18.46
C MET A 1 -22.60 0.31 -17.76
N ALA A 2 -21.81 -0.78 -17.77
CA ALA A 2 -20.41 -0.90 -17.40
C ALA A 2 -19.95 -0.30 -16.05
N ASP A 3 -20.02 -1.12 -14.99
CA ASP A 3 -19.09 -1.03 -13.86
C ASP A 3 -17.67 -1.20 -14.42
N LYS A 4 -16.99 -0.09 -14.71
CA LYS A 4 -15.55 -0.09 -14.92
C LYS A 4 -14.91 -0.23 -13.55
N GLN A 5 -14.86 -1.47 -13.06
CA GLN A 5 -14.04 -1.88 -11.94
C GLN A 5 -12.58 -1.75 -12.40
N HIS A 6 -12.02 -0.56 -12.27
CA HIS A 6 -10.60 -0.34 -12.47
C HIS A 6 -9.87 -0.84 -11.22
N ASP A 7 -9.61 -2.14 -11.18
CA ASP A 7 -8.63 -2.72 -10.25
C ASP A 7 -7.27 -2.14 -10.60
N LEU A 8 -6.86 -1.09 -9.87
CA LEU A 8 -5.49 -0.60 -9.95
C LEU A 8 -4.56 -1.72 -9.45
N PRO A 9 -3.54 -2.10 -10.25
CA PRO A 9 -2.58 -3.12 -9.83
C PRO A 9 -2.01 -2.81 -8.45
N MET A 10 -1.92 -3.82 -7.58
CA MET A 10 -1.48 -3.69 -6.19
C MET A 10 -0.10 -3.03 -6.04
N LYS A 11 0.78 -3.20 -7.04
CA LYS A 11 2.08 -2.50 -7.18
C LYS A 11 1.96 -0.97 -7.26
N TYR A 12 0.79 -0.45 -7.59
CA TYR A 12 0.46 0.96 -7.64
C TYR A 12 -0.34 1.42 -6.42
N LEU A 13 -0.48 0.59 -5.38
CA LEU A 13 -1.03 1.00 -4.07
C LEU A 13 0.06 1.46 -3.10
N ASP A 14 1.34 1.14 -3.35
CA ASP A 14 2.43 1.72 -2.56
C ASP A 14 2.39 3.24 -2.71
N ARG A 15 2.24 3.95 -1.59
CA ARG A 15 2.13 5.41 -1.52
C ARG A 15 3.17 6.13 -2.38
N ARG A 16 4.42 5.64 -2.39
CA ARG A 16 5.52 6.27 -3.15
C ARG A 16 5.36 6.06 -4.66
N VAL A 17 4.78 4.92 -5.06
CA VAL A 17 4.51 4.60 -6.46
C VAL A 17 3.30 5.40 -6.95
N VAL A 18 2.22 5.46 -6.16
CA VAL A 18 1.05 6.31 -6.44
C VAL A 18 1.48 7.76 -6.64
N GLU A 19 2.17 8.35 -5.68
CA GLU A 19 2.56 9.77 -5.72
C GLU A 19 3.37 10.10 -6.97
N ARG A 20 4.28 9.20 -7.36
CA ARG A 20 5.05 9.32 -8.60
C ARG A 20 4.19 9.19 -9.86
N TYR A 21 3.16 8.35 -9.84
CA TYR A 21 2.30 8.11 -11.00
C TYR A 21 1.27 9.21 -11.19
N LEU A 22 0.75 9.78 -10.11
CA LEU A 22 -0.03 11.02 -10.12
C LEU A 22 0.79 12.16 -10.75
N LYS A 23 2.04 12.36 -10.29
CA LYS A 23 2.95 13.35 -10.87
C LYS A 23 3.25 13.13 -12.36
N LYS A 24 3.22 11.88 -12.83
CA LYS A 24 3.43 11.51 -14.24
C LYS A 24 2.14 11.52 -15.07
N GLY A 25 0.97 11.76 -14.46
CA GLY A 25 -0.33 11.70 -15.12
C GLY A 25 -0.77 10.28 -15.53
N LEU A 26 -0.14 9.24 -14.96
CA LEU A 26 -0.46 7.84 -15.25
C LEU A 26 -1.68 7.35 -14.47
N ILE A 27 -2.07 8.07 -13.42
CA ILE A 27 -3.25 7.83 -12.58
C ILE A 27 -3.97 9.18 -12.43
N ASP A 28 -5.29 9.17 -12.52
CA ASP A 28 -6.11 10.35 -12.21
C ASP A 28 -6.32 10.49 -10.69
N GLU A 29 -6.15 11.72 -10.19
CA GLU A 29 -6.35 12.05 -8.77
C GLU A 29 -7.77 11.71 -8.30
N LYS A 30 -8.78 11.93 -9.15
CA LYS A 30 -10.18 11.65 -8.81
C LYS A 30 -10.46 10.16 -8.71
N GLU A 31 -9.85 9.38 -9.61
CA GLU A 31 -9.97 7.93 -9.63
C GLU A 31 -9.28 7.32 -8.41
N TYR A 32 -8.07 7.77 -8.08
CA TYR A 32 -7.35 7.32 -6.89
C TYR A 32 -8.11 7.68 -5.59
N ALA A 33 -8.67 8.88 -5.50
CA ALA A 33 -9.48 9.28 -4.35
C ALA A 33 -10.76 8.45 -4.21
N ARG A 34 -11.39 8.04 -5.32
CA ARG A 34 -12.56 7.14 -5.31
C ARG A 34 -12.15 5.74 -4.84
N LEU A 35 -11.02 5.23 -5.33
CA LEU A 35 -10.49 3.93 -4.92
C LEU A 35 -10.24 3.90 -3.41
N LEU A 36 -9.53 4.90 -2.87
CA LEU A 36 -9.27 4.98 -1.44
C LEU A 36 -10.54 4.95 -0.59
N LYS A 37 -11.61 5.61 -1.05
CA LYS A 37 -12.91 5.61 -0.36
C LYS A 37 -13.68 4.29 -0.49
N SER A 38 -13.40 3.50 -1.52
CA SER A 38 -14.01 2.17 -1.70
C SER A 38 -13.29 1.06 -0.93
N LEU A 39 -12.08 1.31 -0.41
CA LEU A 39 -11.36 0.30 0.35
C LEU A 39 -12.09 0.01 1.67
N PRO A 40 -12.23 -1.27 2.05
CA PRO A 40 -12.84 -1.63 3.33
C PRO A 40 -11.97 -1.15 4.49
N ASP A 41 -12.61 -0.75 5.59
CA ASP A 41 -11.89 -0.55 6.85
C ASP A 41 -11.45 -1.92 7.38
N LEU A 42 -10.14 -2.09 7.54
CA LEU A 42 -9.52 -3.31 8.03
C LEU A 42 -8.81 -3.08 9.38
N ALA A 43 -9.01 -1.92 10.02
CA ALA A 43 -8.35 -1.59 11.28
C ALA A 43 -8.62 -2.65 12.36
N GLU A 44 -9.86 -3.14 12.46
CA GLU A 44 -10.25 -4.18 13.42
C GLU A 44 -9.75 -5.58 13.06
N LYS A 45 -9.34 -5.81 11.81
CA LYS A 45 -8.82 -7.11 11.32
C LYS A 45 -7.30 -7.22 11.42
N ALA A 46 -6.64 -6.23 12.01
CA ALA A 46 -5.20 -6.25 12.20
C ALA A 46 -4.80 -7.36 13.18
N ALA A 47 -4.02 -8.33 12.71
CA ALA A 47 -3.37 -9.28 13.60
C ALA A 47 -2.23 -8.58 14.37
N LYS A 48 -2.14 -8.81 15.68
CA LYS A 48 -0.94 -8.42 16.43
C LYS A 48 0.23 -9.23 15.91
N VAL A 49 1.23 -8.54 15.37
CA VAL A 49 2.51 -9.16 15.03
C VAL A 49 3.35 -9.13 16.29
N GLU A 50 3.44 -10.25 17.00
CA GLU A 50 4.44 -10.44 18.05
C GLU A 50 5.79 -10.60 17.37
N THR A 51 6.69 -9.64 17.62
CA THR A 51 8.07 -9.69 17.13
C THR A 51 8.96 -10.05 18.31
N ASP A 52 9.49 -11.27 18.29
CA ASP A 52 10.53 -11.65 19.22
C ASP A 52 11.83 -10.95 18.82
N PHE A 53 12.14 -9.85 19.49
CA PHE A 53 13.49 -9.30 19.49
C PHE A 53 14.37 -10.25 20.30
N SER A 54 14.87 -11.29 19.65
CA SER A 54 16.01 -12.02 20.14
C SER A 54 17.18 -11.04 20.16
N SER A 55 17.44 -10.44 21.32
CA SER A 55 18.70 -9.79 21.61
C SER A 55 19.78 -10.88 21.65
N ALA A 56 20.21 -11.32 20.48
CA ALA A 56 21.45 -12.04 20.33
C ALA A 56 22.47 -11.04 19.80
N ASP A 57 23.57 -10.92 20.52
CA ASP A 57 24.76 -10.10 20.33
C ASP A 57 25.48 -10.25 18.96
N GLU A 58 24.78 -10.56 17.87
CA GLU A 58 25.40 -10.70 16.56
C GLU A 58 25.03 -9.51 15.67
N LEU A 59 25.97 -8.57 15.60
CA LEU A 59 26.07 -7.63 14.50
C LEU A 59 25.82 -8.37 13.18
N GLY A 60 24.83 -7.92 12.42
CA GLY A 60 24.65 -8.32 11.02
C GLY A 60 25.94 -8.12 10.22
N PRO A 61 26.07 -8.78 9.06
CA PRO A 61 27.35 -8.92 8.36
C PRO A 61 28.03 -7.56 8.18
N ALA A 62 29.27 -7.48 8.68
CA ALA A 62 30.14 -6.34 8.43
C ALA A 62 30.17 -6.06 6.92
N ARG A 63 29.95 -4.80 6.56
CA ARG A 63 30.09 -4.31 5.19
C ARG A 63 31.51 -4.52 4.68
#